data_AF-A0A7S0LLW8-F1
#
_entry.id   AF-A0A7S0LLW8-F1
#
_cell.length_a   1.000
_cell.length_b   1.000
_cell.length_c   1.000
_cell.angle_alpha   90.00
_cell.angle_beta   90.00
_cell.angle_gamma   90.00
#
_symmetry.space_group_name_H-M   'P 1'
#
loop_
_entity.id
_entity.type
_entity.pdbx_description
1 polymer ?
#
loop_
_entity_poly.entity_id
_entity_poly.type
_entity_poly.pdbx_seq_one_letter_code
_entity_poly.pdbx_strand_id
1 'polypeptide(L)'
;VAHSIGGWIARAYLGQATEARRRRCSALVTLGTPHASPPAGVLTTLDQTRGLLSNVNAAFPGAYHSHVRYLTVGSEAVAGGLRADLDSLLAYASYLPLSGDGEAKGDGITPASSSELEGAEHRLLDAFHIDFVPFVGVRLRGTPWYGSPALFPAWADFLL
;
A
#
# COMPACT_ATOMS: atom_id res chain seq x y z
N VAL A 1 -9.98 -6.80 -3.71
CA VAL A 1 -9.14 -5.59 -3.92
C VAL A 1 -9.21 -4.76 -2.65
N ALA A 2 -8.07 -4.26 -2.17
CA ALA A 2 -7.95 -3.42 -1.00
C ALA A 2 -6.97 -2.28 -1.28
N HIS A 3 -7.17 -1.13 -0.65
CA HIS A 3 -6.34 0.07 -0.86
C HIS A 3 -5.78 0.56 0.47
N SER A 4 -4.52 0.99 0.48
CA SER A 4 -3.87 1.59 1.65
C SER A 4 -4.03 0.69 2.90
N ILE A 5 -4.50 1.24 4.02
CA ILE A 5 -4.86 0.52 5.26
C ILE A 5 -5.72 -0.73 5.03
N GLY A 6 -6.59 -0.72 4.02
CA GLY A 6 -7.46 -1.84 3.71
C GLY A 6 -6.70 -3.13 3.40
N GLY A 7 -5.46 -3.05 2.89
CA GLY A 7 -4.70 -4.24 2.51
C GLY A 7 -4.26 -5.09 3.70
N TRP A 8 -3.75 -4.47 4.77
CA TRP A 8 -3.41 -5.22 5.98
C TRP A 8 -4.63 -5.57 6.83
N ILE A 9 -5.73 -4.81 6.76
CA ILE A 9 -7.03 -5.23 7.33
C ILE A 9 -7.54 -6.48 6.61
N ALA A 10 -7.44 -6.54 5.27
CA ALA A 10 -7.85 -7.70 4.50
C ALA A 10 -6.99 -8.93 4.81
N ARG A 11 -5.68 -8.76 5.01
CA ARG A 11 -4.79 -9.83 5.49
C ARG A 11 -5.22 -10.34 6.87
N ALA A 12 -5.48 -9.44 7.83
CA ALA A 12 -5.96 -9.81 9.16
C ALA A 12 -7.30 -10.56 9.10
N TYR A 13 -8.22 -10.12 8.23
CA TYR A 13 -9.49 -10.78 8.01
C TYR A 13 -9.30 -12.20 7.47
N LEU A 14 -8.49 -12.39 6.42
CA LEU A 14 -8.26 -13.73 5.84
C LEU A 14 -7.60 -14.67 6.84
N GLY A 15 -6.63 -14.17 7.60
CA GLY A 15 -5.93 -14.89 8.66
C GLY A 15 -6.83 -15.40 9.78
N GLN A 16 -7.84 -14.60 10.16
CA GLN A 16 -8.78 -14.94 11.24
C GLN A 16 -10.08 -15.60 10.73
N ALA A 17 -10.36 -15.53 9.43
CA ALA A 17 -11.58 -16.09 8.86
C ALA A 17 -11.63 -17.62 9.05
N THR A 18 -12.84 -18.15 9.21
CA THR A 18 -13.06 -19.60 9.13
C THR A 18 -12.67 -20.11 7.74
N GLU A 19 -12.28 -21.38 7.64
CA GLU A 19 -11.90 -21.96 6.35
C GLU A 19 -12.99 -21.80 5.29
N ALA A 20 -14.26 -22.02 5.66
CA ALA A 20 -15.40 -21.84 4.76
C ALA A 20 -15.55 -20.41 4.22
N ARG A 21 -15.20 -19.39 5.01
CA ARG A 21 -15.21 -17.98 4.57
C ARG A 21 -14.00 -17.66 3.71
N ARG A 22 -12.81 -18.10 4.15
CA ARG A 22 -11.55 -17.84 3.46
C ARG A 22 -11.52 -18.46 2.06
N ARG A 23 -12.04 -19.69 1.89
CA ARG A 23 -12.17 -20.37 0.59
C ARG A 23 -13.04 -19.64 -0.43
N ARG A 24 -13.81 -18.61 -0.04
CA ARG A 24 -14.55 -17.73 -0.95
C ARG A 24 -13.67 -16.64 -1.58
N CYS A 25 -12.44 -16.48 -1.09
CA CYS A 25 -11.47 -15.56 -1.63
C CYS A 25 -10.44 -16.34 -2.45
N SER A 26 -10.37 -16.07 -3.76
CA SER A 26 -9.36 -16.64 -4.65
C SER A 26 -8.13 -15.74 -4.82
N ALA A 27 -8.28 -14.43 -4.59
CA ALA A 27 -7.23 -13.45 -4.78
C ALA A 27 -7.36 -12.25 -3.82
N LEU A 28 -6.22 -11.77 -3.32
CA LEU A 28 -6.08 -10.47 -2.65
C LEU A 28 -5.17 -9.57 -3.48
N VAL A 29 -5.75 -8.51 -4.04
CA VAL A 29 -5.00 -7.41 -4.66
C VAL A 29 -4.94 -6.24 -3.68
N THR A 30 -3.74 -5.72 -3.39
CA THR A 30 -3.53 -4.50 -2.61
C THR A 30 -2.98 -3.38 -3.47
N LEU A 31 -3.46 -2.15 -3.27
CA LEU A 31 -3.08 -0.96 -4.02
C LEU A 31 -2.51 0.08 -3.04
N GLY A 32 -1.26 0.48 -3.21
CA GLY A 32 -0.60 1.46 -2.33
C GLY A 32 -0.66 1.07 -0.85
N THR A 33 -0.63 -0.22 -0.52
CA THR A 33 -0.69 -0.68 0.87
C THR A 33 0.71 -0.77 1.45
N PRO A 34 1.01 -0.13 2.59
CA PRO A 34 2.23 -0.40 3.33
C PRO A 34 2.13 -1.76 4.02
N HIS A 35 3.00 -2.70 3.60
CA HIS A 35 3.13 -4.06 4.12
C HIS A 35 4.32 -4.20 5.06
N ALA A 36 5.39 -3.42 4.85
CA ALA A 36 6.53 -3.39 5.75
C ALA A 36 6.15 -2.77 7.10
N SER A 37 6.62 -3.37 8.19
CA SER A 37 6.53 -2.74 9.51
C SER A 37 7.37 -1.46 9.52
N PRO A 38 6.94 -0.39 10.22
CA PRO A 38 7.73 0.83 10.35
C PRO A 38 9.14 0.53 10.89
N PRO A 39 10.16 1.35 10.53
CA PRO A 39 11.53 1.15 11.00
C PRO A 39 11.61 1.17 12.53
N ALA A 40 12.42 0.28 13.10
CA ALA A 40 12.72 0.29 14.53
C ALA A 40 13.48 1.57 14.93
N GLY A 41 13.27 2.07 16.15
CA GLY A 41 13.97 3.25 16.69
C GLY A 41 13.06 4.47 16.87
N VAL A 42 13.62 5.68 16.85
CA VAL A 42 12.92 6.94 17.19
C VAL A 42 11.65 7.16 16.36
N LEU A 43 11.63 6.69 15.12
CA LEU A 43 10.49 6.78 14.20
C LEU A 43 9.32 5.84 14.56
N THR A 44 9.49 4.85 15.45
CA THR A 44 8.35 4.02 15.94
C THR A 44 7.29 4.85 16.66
N THR A 45 7.65 5.98 17.26
CA THR A 45 6.68 6.93 17.84
C THR A 45 5.76 7.58 16.81
N LEU A 46 6.13 7.52 15.52
CA LEU A 46 5.35 7.99 14.39
C LEU A 46 4.59 6.85 13.70
N ASP A 47 4.56 5.64 14.30
CA ASP A 47 3.78 4.53 13.77
C ASP A 47 2.28 4.85 13.79
N GLN A 48 1.78 5.28 12.64
CA GLN A 48 0.37 5.60 12.43
C GLN A 48 -0.54 4.37 12.57
N THR A 49 0.02 3.16 12.48
CA THR A 49 -0.71 1.91 12.66
C THR A 49 -0.84 1.51 14.14
N ARG A 50 -0.13 2.18 15.05
CA ARG A 50 -0.10 1.89 16.49
C ARG A 50 0.18 0.42 16.80
N GLY A 51 1.10 -0.19 16.05
CA GLY A 51 1.50 -1.59 16.17
C GLY A 51 0.58 -2.59 15.49
N LEU A 52 -0.53 -2.17 14.87
CA LEU A 52 -1.46 -3.09 14.20
C LEU A 52 -0.81 -3.79 13.02
N LEU A 53 -0.06 -3.07 12.17
CA LEU A 53 0.60 -3.67 11.03
C LEU A 53 1.67 -4.68 11.47
N SER A 54 2.45 -4.34 12.50
CA SER A 54 3.42 -5.26 13.11
C SER A 54 2.76 -6.54 13.64
N ASN A 55 1.61 -6.43 14.30
CA ASN A 55 0.84 -7.59 14.76
C ASN A 55 0.34 -8.46 13.59
N VAL A 56 -0.14 -7.84 12.50
CA VAL A 56 -0.57 -8.56 11.30
C VAL A 56 0.62 -9.28 10.65
N ASN A 57 1.78 -8.64 10.56
CA ASN A 57 2.98 -9.25 10.01
C ASN A 57 3.49 -10.43 10.85
N ALA A 58 3.38 -10.34 12.18
CA ALA A 58 3.76 -11.43 13.08
C ALA A 58 2.78 -12.61 13.02
N ALA A 59 1.46 -12.35 12.98
CA ALA A 59 0.44 -13.39 12.98
C ALA A 59 0.24 -14.03 11.59
N PHE A 60 0.34 -13.23 10.53
CA PHE A 60 0.01 -13.62 9.15
C PHE A 60 1.09 -13.11 8.19
N PRO A 61 2.32 -13.63 8.27
CA PRO A 61 3.45 -13.18 7.46
C PRO A 61 3.22 -13.42 5.96
N GLY A 62 3.69 -12.48 5.15
CA GLY A 62 3.68 -12.58 3.69
C GLY A 62 2.30 -12.91 3.08
N ALA A 63 2.35 -13.58 1.94
CA ALA A 63 1.25 -14.29 1.31
C ALA A 63 0.89 -15.55 2.12
N TYR A 64 0.27 -15.32 3.29
CA TYR A 64 0.09 -16.33 4.33
C TYR A 64 -0.72 -17.57 3.91
N HIS A 65 -1.69 -17.42 3.01
CA HIS A 65 -2.56 -18.52 2.58
C HIS A 65 -2.27 -18.98 1.16
N SER A 66 -1.71 -20.19 1.01
CA SER A 66 -1.28 -20.74 -0.28
C SER A 66 -2.36 -20.89 -1.36
N HIS A 67 -3.65 -20.96 -1.00
CA HIS A 67 -4.77 -21.05 -1.95
C HIS A 67 -5.29 -19.68 -2.40
N VAL A 68 -4.84 -18.60 -1.77
CA VAL A 68 -5.17 -17.23 -2.16
C VAL A 68 -4.02 -16.72 -3.00
N ARG A 69 -4.30 -16.20 -4.20
CA ARG A 69 -3.30 -15.49 -5.00
C ARG A 69 -3.12 -14.08 -4.44
N TYR A 70 -1.89 -13.59 -4.34
CA TYR A 70 -1.60 -12.25 -3.83
C TYR A 70 -0.93 -11.41 -4.91
N LEU A 71 -1.47 -10.22 -5.14
CA LEU A 71 -0.84 -9.16 -5.93
C LEU A 71 -0.74 -7.92 -5.06
N THR A 72 0.44 -7.34 -4.95
CA THR A 72 0.63 -6.01 -4.41
C THR A 72 0.99 -5.05 -5.53
N VAL A 73 0.40 -3.86 -5.52
CA VAL A 73 0.64 -2.83 -6.51
C VAL A 73 1.13 -1.58 -5.79
N GLY A 74 2.38 -1.22 -6.05
CA GLY A 74 3.01 0.01 -5.59
C GLY A 74 3.14 1.03 -6.71
N SER A 75 3.85 2.11 -6.43
CA SER A 75 4.08 3.19 -7.39
C SER A 75 5.47 3.80 -7.26
N GLU A 76 5.96 4.40 -8.35
CA GLU A 76 7.15 5.24 -8.37
C GLU A 76 6.88 6.68 -8.86
N ALA A 77 5.60 7.08 -8.96
CA ALA A 77 5.19 8.35 -9.55
C ALA A 77 5.71 9.61 -8.83
N VAL A 78 5.88 9.53 -7.50
CA VAL A 78 6.23 10.67 -6.66
C VAL A 78 7.52 10.38 -5.91
N ALA A 79 8.56 11.18 -6.19
CA ALA A 79 9.80 11.18 -5.44
C ALA A 79 9.67 12.12 -4.23
N GLY A 80 9.96 11.61 -3.04
CA GLY A 80 10.10 12.42 -1.85
C GLY A 80 11.40 13.23 -1.88
N GLY A 81 11.44 14.31 -1.12
CA GLY A 81 12.63 15.14 -1.00
C GLY A 81 12.35 16.50 -0.37
N LEU A 82 13.41 17.14 0.13
CA LEU A 82 13.36 18.46 0.77
C LEU A 82 13.41 19.63 -0.24
N ARG A 83 12.95 19.38 -1.47
CA ARG A 83 12.88 20.37 -2.54
C ARG A 83 11.75 21.37 -2.26
N ALA A 84 11.77 22.53 -2.90
CA ALA A 84 10.76 23.58 -2.68
C ALA A 84 9.39 23.29 -3.36
N ASP A 85 9.09 22.05 -3.71
CA ASP A 85 7.79 21.63 -4.23
C ASP A 85 6.99 20.89 -3.14
N LEU A 86 5.69 21.18 -3.08
CA LEU A 86 4.82 20.70 -2.00
C LEU A 86 4.65 19.17 -2.04
N ASP A 87 4.58 18.58 -3.24
CA ASP A 87 4.36 17.14 -3.40
C ASP A 87 5.56 16.34 -2.90
N SER A 88 6.79 16.75 -3.22
CA SER A 88 8.03 16.16 -2.73
C SER A 88 8.16 16.27 -1.21
N LEU A 89 7.76 17.40 -0.61
CA LEU A 89 7.80 17.59 0.84
C LEU A 89 6.77 16.73 1.58
N LEU A 90 5.55 16.63 1.05
CA LEU A 90 4.49 15.79 1.62
C LEU A 90 4.83 14.30 1.49
N ALA A 91 5.39 13.90 0.35
CA ALA A 91 5.90 12.56 0.12
C ALA A 91 7.03 12.23 1.09
N TYR A 92 8.01 13.14 1.27
CA TYR A 92 9.10 12.97 2.23
C TYR A 92 8.60 12.73 3.65
N ALA A 93 7.68 13.58 4.11
CA ALA A 93 7.09 13.47 5.44
C ALA A 93 6.32 12.15 5.64
N SER A 94 5.76 11.59 4.56
CA SER A 94 4.98 10.34 4.60
C SER A 94 5.88 9.10 4.50
N TYR A 95 6.91 9.13 3.65
CA TYR A 95 7.79 7.99 3.40
C TYR A 95 8.77 7.74 4.54
N LEU A 96 9.26 8.81 5.17
CA LEU A 96 10.23 8.71 6.26
C LEU A 96 9.74 7.82 7.42
N PRO A 97 8.54 8.01 8.01
CA PRO A 97 8.06 7.13 9.07
C PRO A 97 7.69 5.71 8.59
N LEU A 98 7.41 5.50 7.31
CA LEU A 98 7.02 4.19 6.76
C LEU A 98 8.20 3.31 6.38
N SER A 99 9.26 3.90 5.83
CA SER A 99 10.41 3.17 5.27
C SER A 99 11.75 3.55 5.86
N GLY A 100 11.82 4.67 6.60
CA GLY A 100 13.08 5.25 7.07
C GLY A 100 13.80 6.08 6.00
N ASP A 101 13.27 6.13 4.78
CA ASP A 101 13.80 6.88 3.66
C ASP A 101 12.76 7.89 3.15
N GLY A 102 12.97 9.16 3.46
CA GLY A 102 12.12 10.26 2.98
C GLY A 102 12.36 10.62 1.51
N GLU A 103 13.49 10.22 0.92
CA GLU A 103 13.82 10.53 -0.48
C GLU A 103 13.40 9.40 -1.44
N ALA A 104 12.75 8.37 -0.92
CA ALA A 104 12.21 7.27 -1.68
C ALA A 104 11.23 7.71 -2.78
N LYS A 105 10.96 6.80 -3.72
CA LYS A 105 9.83 6.93 -4.65
C LYS A 105 8.61 6.17 -4.12
N GLY A 106 7.43 6.63 -4.51
CA GLY A 106 6.16 6.07 -4.05
C GLY A 106 4.97 6.67 -4.79
N ASP A 107 3.79 6.52 -4.19
CA ASP A 107 2.54 7.11 -4.69
C ASP A 107 2.16 8.47 -4.06
N GLY A 108 3.10 9.08 -3.33
CA GLY A 108 2.93 10.31 -2.56
C GLY A 108 2.59 10.08 -1.09
N ILE A 109 2.23 8.85 -0.71
CA ILE A 109 1.94 8.46 0.69
C ILE A 109 2.72 7.22 1.11
N THR A 110 2.66 6.16 0.29
CA THR A 110 3.32 4.88 0.52
C THR A 110 4.55 4.77 -0.38
N PRO A 111 5.75 4.57 0.18
CA PRO A 111 6.94 4.34 -0.63
C PRO A 111 6.89 2.95 -1.28
N ALA A 112 7.48 2.83 -2.47
CA ALA A 112 7.47 1.60 -3.28
C ALA A 112 7.98 0.39 -2.47
N SER A 113 9.08 0.56 -1.74
CA SER A 113 9.71 -0.46 -0.90
C SER A 113 8.78 -0.99 0.20
N SER A 114 7.86 -0.16 0.71
CA SER A 114 6.88 -0.60 1.70
C SER A 114 5.68 -1.31 1.08
N SER A 115 5.49 -1.27 -0.24
CA SER A 115 4.36 -1.91 -0.93
C SER A 115 4.55 -3.40 -1.23
N GLU A 116 5.77 -3.90 -1.06
CA GLU A 116 6.12 -5.30 -1.29
C GLU A 116 5.62 -6.20 -0.16
N LEU A 117 5.13 -7.38 -0.53
CA LEU A 117 4.75 -8.43 0.42
C LEU A 117 5.39 -9.75 -0.01
N GLU A 118 6.14 -10.37 0.90
CA GLU A 118 6.81 -11.64 0.64
C GLU A 118 5.83 -12.71 0.13
N GLY A 119 6.17 -13.38 -0.96
CA GLY A 119 5.36 -14.43 -1.58
C GLY A 119 4.17 -13.92 -2.41
N ALA A 120 3.99 -12.60 -2.56
CA ALA A 120 3.04 -12.01 -3.50
C ALA A 120 3.71 -11.67 -4.83
N GLU A 121 2.93 -11.64 -5.91
CA GLU A 121 3.33 -10.92 -7.11
C GLU A 121 3.36 -9.42 -6.80
N HIS A 122 4.33 -8.69 -7.35
CA HIS A 122 4.45 -7.25 -7.14
C HIS A 122 4.54 -6.52 -8.47
N ARG A 123 3.79 -5.42 -8.59
CA ARG A 123 3.79 -4.53 -9.76
C ARG A 123 3.98 -3.09 -9.31
N LEU A 124 4.80 -2.34 -10.04
CA LEU A 124 4.99 -0.91 -9.86
C LEU A 124 4.34 -0.16 -11.04
N LEU A 125 3.64 0.92 -10.72
CA LEU A 125 2.98 1.80 -11.69
C LEU A 125 3.41 3.25 -11.48
N ASP A 126 2.98 4.14 -12.37
CA ASP A 126 3.02 5.59 -12.15
C ASP A 126 1.65 6.07 -11.65
N ALA A 127 1.30 5.69 -10.42
CA ALA A 127 0.03 5.98 -9.77
C ALA A 127 0.19 6.94 -8.58
N PHE A 128 -0.76 7.86 -8.39
CA PHE A 128 -0.92 8.61 -7.14
C PHE A 128 -1.75 7.81 -6.13
N HIS A 129 -1.54 8.06 -4.85
CA HIS A 129 -2.25 7.34 -3.78
C HIS A 129 -3.77 7.60 -3.86
N ILE A 130 -4.14 8.84 -4.16
CA ILE A 130 -5.53 9.30 -4.28
C ILE A 130 -5.64 10.34 -5.39
N ASP A 131 -6.78 10.38 -6.07
CA ASP A 131 -7.12 11.36 -7.11
C ASP A 131 -8.16 12.39 -6.64
N PHE A 132 -8.33 12.55 -5.33
CA PHE A 132 -9.31 13.48 -4.76
C PHE A 132 -8.81 14.09 -3.45
N VAL A 133 -9.37 15.24 -3.11
CA VAL A 133 -9.16 15.88 -1.81
C VAL A 133 -10.08 15.21 -0.77
N PRO A 134 -9.53 14.56 0.28
CA PRO A 134 -10.33 13.98 1.34
C PRO A 134 -11.28 15.00 1.96
N PHE A 135 -12.45 14.56 2.43
CA PHE A 135 -13.51 15.38 3.05
C PHE A 135 -14.22 16.39 2.13
N VAL A 136 -13.57 16.84 1.07
CA VAL A 136 -14.15 17.79 0.09
C VAL A 136 -14.62 17.09 -1.18
N GLY A 137 -14.06 15.92 -1.51
CA GLY A 137 -14.50 15.07 -2.63
C GLY A 137 -14.15 15.61 -4.02
N VAL A 138 -13.41 16.71 -4.10
CA VAL A 138 -12.97 17.31 -5.37
C VAL A 138 -11.89 16.44 -6.00
N ARG A 139 -12.09 16.04 -7.26
CA ARG A 139 -11.09 15.31 -8.05
C ARG A 139 -9.90 16.21 -8.41
N LEU A 140 -8.70 15.69 -8.21
CA LEU A 140 -7.45 16.29 -8.62
C LEU A 140 -7.18 15.92 -10.09
N ARG A 141 -6.83 16.92 -10.92
CA ARG A 141 -6.50 16.69 -12.33
C ARG A 141 -5.01 16.36 -12.45
N GLY A 142 -4.67 15.48 -13.39
CA GLY A 142 -3.27 15.11 -13.65
C GLY A 142 -2.67 14.14 -12.63
N THR A 143 -3.48 13.62 -11.70
CA THR A 143 -3.06 12.66 -10.67
C THR A 143 -3.74 11.31 -10.87
N PRO A 144 -3.40 10.53 -11.91
CA PRO A 144 -4.00 9.22 -12.10
C PRO A 144 -3.66 8.32 -10.91
N TRP A 145 -4.67 7.89 -10.17
CA TRP A 145 -4.54 6.89 -9.11
C TRP A 145 -4.74 5.47 -9.66
N TYR A 146 -4.45 4.45 -8.84
CA TYR A 146 -4.51 3.03 -9.23
C TYR A 146 -5.83 2.59 -9.91
N GLY A 147 -6.97 3.20 -9.54
CA GLY A 147 -8.28 2.92 -10.13
C GLY A 147 -8.63 3.74 -11.38
N SER A 148 -7.72 4.59 -11.85
CA SER A 148 -7.93 5.40 -13.05
C SER A 148 -8.07 4.49 -14.29
N PRO A 149 -8.93 4.81 -15.27
CA PRO A 149 -9.12 3.97 -16.46
C PRO A 149 -7.84 3.61 -17.21
N ALA A 150 -6.84 4.51 -17.20
CA ALA A 150 -5.54 4.26 -17.84
C ALA A 150 -4.65 3.26 -17.09
N LEU A 151 -4.82 3.12 -15.77
CA LEU A 151 -3.98 2.27 -14.91
C LEU A 151 -4.69 0.97 -14.47
N PHE A 152 -6.02 0.96 -14.47
CA PHE A 152 -6.83 -0.19 -14.08
C PHE A 152 -6.45 -1.50 -14.80
N PRO A 153 -6.23 -1.51 -16.14
CA PRO A 153 -5.85 -2.74 -16.84
C PRO A 153 -4.50 -3.32 -16.41
N ALA A 154 -3.62 -2.52 -15.79
CA ALA A 154 -2.27 -2.95 -15.42
C ALA A 154 -2.23 -3.89 -14.20
N TRP A 155 -3.35 -4.05 -13.49
CA TRP A 155 -3.47 -4.97 -12.36
C TRP A 155 -4.79 -5.75 -12.32
N ALA A 156 -5.83 -5.27 -13.00
CA ALA A 156 -7.15 -5.91 -12.96
C ALA A 156 -7.20 -7.27 -13.66
N ASP A 157 -6.27 -7.56 -14.58
CA ASP A 157 -6.08 -8.88 -15.20
C ASP A 157 -5.86 -9.99 -14.15
N PHE A 158 -5.26 -9.66 -13.01
CA PHE A 158 -5.02 -10.60 -11.91
C PHE A 158 -6.30 -11.11 -11.24
N LEU A 159 -7.43 -10.41 -11.43
CA LEU A 159 -8.72 -10.82 -10.88
C LEU A 159 -9.42 -11.90 -11.72
N LEU A 160 -8.93 -12.16 -12.93
CA LEU A 160 -9.41 -13.21 -13.84
C LEU A 160 -8.78 -14.57 -13.47
#